data_AF-A0A6M3LVH7-F1
#
_entry.id   AF-A0A6M3LVH7-F1
#
_cell.length_a   1.000
_cell.length_b   1.000
_cell.length_c   1.000
_cell.angle_alpha   90.00
_cell.angle_beta   90.00
_cell.angle_gamma   90.00
#
_symmetry.space_group_name_H-M   'P 1'
#
loop_
_entity.id
_entity.type
_entity.pdbx_description
1 polymer ?
#
loop_
_entity_poly.entity_id
_entity_poly.type
_entity_poly.pdbx_seq_one_letter_code
_entity_poly.pdbx_strand_id
1 'polypeptide(L)'
;MSSTIKSRKARARKLQNWIAQQISDLLGITWGKDELIAPREMGQAGVDIRLIGEAKEKFNFAIEAKNSESWTLPSAISQAKDNQGDFENWMVVLKKNNMKP
;
A
#
# COMPACT_ATOMS: atom_id res chain seq x y z
N MET A 1 -8.21 -22.13 -12.25
CA MET A 1 -7.27 -21.50 -13.20
C MET A 1 -6.10 -20.91 -12.43
N SER A 2 -4.86 -21.20 -12.83
CA SER A 2 -3.67 -20.63 -12.17
C SER A 2 -3.60 -19.12 -12.40
N SER A 3 -3.36 -18.34 -11.35
CA SER A 3 -3.31 -16.88 -11.46
C SER A 3 -2.04 -16.42 -12.20
N THR A 4 -2.19 -15.64 -13.27
CA THR A 4 -1.06 -15.09 -14.03
C THR A 4 -0.34 -13.98 -13.26
N ILE A 5 0.94 -13.76 -13.53
CA ILE A 5 1.72 -12.65 -12.92
C ILE A 5 1.03 -11.30 -13.16
N LYS A 6 0.52 -11.07 -14.38
CA LYS A 6 -0.23 -9.85 -14.72
C LYS A 6 -1.46 -9.66 -13.84
N SER A 7 -2.23 -10.73 -13.60
CA SER A 7 -3.42 -10.66 -12.74
C SER A 7 -3.07 -10.38 -11.27
N ARG A 8 -1.94 -10.88 -10.78
CA ARG A 8 -1.46 -10.61 -9.41
C ARG A 8 -1.05 -9.15 -9.26
N LYS A 9 -0.25 -8.63 -10.20
CA LYS A 9 0.15 -7.22 -10.23
C LYS A 9 -1.05 -6.27 -10.31
N ALA A 10 -2.04 -6.59 -11.14
CA ALA A 10 -3.27 -5.80 -11.25
C ALA A 10 -4.06 -5.76 -9.93
N ARG A 11 -4.17 -6.88 -9.21
CA ARG A 11 -4.85 -6.94 -7.91
C ARG A 11 -4.11 -6.19 -6.81
N ALA A 12 -2.78 -6.28 -6.79
CA ALA A 12 -1.94 -5.50 -5.88
C ALA A 12 -2.15 -3.99 -6.12
N ARG A 13 -2.07 -3.54 -7.39
CA ARG A 13 -2.31 -2.14 -7.75
C ARG A 13 -3.70 -1.66 -7.34
N LYS A 14 -4.74 -2.47 -7.55
CA LYS A 14 -6.11 -2.11 -7.11
C LYS A 14 -6.20 -1.90 -5.60
N LEU A 15 -5.55 -2.75 -4.80
CA LEU A 15 -5.52 -2.58 -3.35
C LEU A 15 -4.76 -1.30 -2.96
N GLN A 16 -3.60 -1.04 -3.57
CA GLN A 16 -2.82 0.17 -3.29
C GLN A 16 -3.60 1.44 -3.64
N ASN A 17 -4.29 1.47 -4.79
CA ASN A 17 -5.15 2.60 -5.16
C ASN A 17 -6.28 2.81 -4.14
N TRP A 18 -6.90 1.72 -3.66
CA TRP A 18 -7.94 1.80 -2.64
C TRP A 18 -7.39 2.37 -1.33
N ILE A 19 -6.22 1.91 -0.87
CA ILE A 19 -5.57 2.46 0.34
C ILE A 19 -5.28 3.95 0.16
N ALA A 20 -4.71 4.36 -0.98
CA ALA A 20 -4.44 5.76 -1.27
C ALA A 20 -5.73 6.62 -1.23
N GLN A 21 -6.83 6.12 -1.79
CA GLN A 21 -8.13 6.77 -1.69
C GLN A 21 -8.61 6.88 -0.24
N GLN A 22 -8.48 5.83 0.58
CA GLN A 22 -8.92 5.90 1.99
C GLN A 22 -8.11 6.92 2.80
N ILE A 23 -6.80 7.01 2.58
CA ILE A 23 -5.96 8.04 3.22
C ILE A 23 -6.34 9.42 2.70
N SER A 24 -6.60 9.55 1.40
CA SER A 24 -7.07 10.79 0.77
C SER A 24 -8.37 11.29 1.42
N ASP A 25 -9.36 10.41 1.54
CA ASP A 25 -10.66 10.71 2.15
C ASP A 25 -10.52 11.08 3.63
N LEU A 26 -9.66 10.37 4.37
CA LEU A 26 -9.39 10.62 5.79
C LEU A 26 -8.73 11.98 6.03
N LEU A 27 -7.77 12.36 5.18
CA LEU A 27 -6.98 13.57 5.36
C LEU A 27 -7.54 14.79 4.63
N GLY A 28 -8.48 14.58 3.69
CA GLY A 28 -8.95 15.63 2.78
C GLY A 28 -7.88 16.09 1.79
N ILE A 29 -6.91 15.23 1.45
CA ILE A 29 -5.78 15.53 0.56
C ILE A 29 -5.93 14.71 -0.71
N THR A 30 -5.87 15.32 -1.89
CA THR A 30 -5.95 14.61 -3.18
C THR A 30 -4.83 13.57 -3.32
N TRP A 31 -5.16 12.40 -3.88
CA TRP A 31 -4.17 11.39 -4.26
C TRP A 31 -4.03 11.29 -5.78
N GLY A 32 -2.83 10.94 -6.23
CA GLY A 32 -2.47 10.92 -7.65
C GLY A 32 -0.97 10.81 -7.83
N LYS A 33 -0.52 10.48 -9.04
CA LYS A 33 0.91 10.26 -9.32
C LYS A 33 1.78 11.45 -8.88
N ASP A 34 1.28 12.66 -9.12
CA ASP A 34 1.97 13.93 -8.88
C ASP A 34 1.52 14.62 -7.58
N GLU A 35 0.74 13.92 -6.74
CA GLU A 35 0.18 14.45 -5.50
C GLU A 35 0.99 14.04 -4.26
N LEU A 36 0.58 14.50 -3.09
CA LEU A 36 1.21 14.14 -1.81
C LEU A 36 0.98 12.67 -1.42
N ILE A 37 -0.10 12.06 -1.90
CA ILE A 37 -0.47 10.66 -1.68
C ILE A 37 -0.44 9.93 -3.03
N ALA A 38 0.35 8.87 -3.16
CA ALA A 38 0.38 8.09 -4.39
C ALA A 38 0.75 6.62 -4.13
N PRO A 39 0.11 5.64 -4.77
CA PRO A 39 0.66 4.31 -4.91
C PRO A 39 2.05 4.37 -5.55
N ARG A 40 3.04 3.67 -4.99
CA ARG A 40 4.39 3.67 -5.53
C ARG A 40 4.41 3.04 -6.93
N GLU A 41 5.28 3.51 -7.82
CA GLU A 41 5.41 2.96 -9.17
C GLU A 41 5.87 1.50 -9.13
N MET A 42 5.33 0.68 -10.05
CA MET A 42 5.64 -0.75 -10.06
C MET A 42 7.12 -0.98 -10.36
N GLY A 43 7.77 -1.80 -9.53
CA GLY A 43 9.17 -2.18 -9.69
C GLY A 43 10.16 -1.29 -8.93
N GLN A 44 9.69 -0.25 -8.23
CA GLN A 44 10.50 0.48 -7.27
C GLN A 44 10.49 -0.23 -5.91
N ALA A 45 11.61 -0.16 -5.18
CA ALA A 45 11.72 -0.65 -3.82
C ALA A 45 11.11 0.32 -2.79
N GLY A 46 10.80 -0.19 -1.60
CA GLY A 46 10.25 0.56 -0.47
C GLY A 46 8.73 0.38 -0.29
N VAL A 47 8.12 1.30 0.48
CA VAL A 47 6.69 1.27 0.84
C VAL A 47 5.74 1.29 -0.35
N ASP A 48 4.57 0.67 -0.21
CA ASP A 48 3.56 0.55 -1.26
C ASP A 48 2.82 1.87 -1.57
N ILE A 49 2.71 2.75 -0.57
CA ILE A 49 2.07 4.07 -0.69
C ILE A 49 3.11 5.14 -0.35
N ARG A 50 3.40 6.00 -1.32
CA ARG A 50 4.20 7.21 -1.13
C ARG A 50 3.34 8.26 -0.44
N LEU A 51 3.82 8.74 0.70
CA LEU A 51 3.28 9.88 1.43
C LEU A 51 4.41 10.89 1.59
N ILE A 52 4.17 12.16 1.26
CA ILE A 52 5.14 13.24 1.41
C ILE A 52 4.46 14.50 1.97
N GLY A 53 5.28 15.42 2.50
CA GLY A 53 4.79 16.69 3.07
C GLY A 53 3.70 16.48 4.10
N GLU A 54 2.65 17.30 4.02
CA GLU A 54 1.51 17.28 4.94
C GLU A 54 0.83 15.89 5.06
N ALA A 55 0.77 15.11 3.97
CA ALA A 55 0.18 13.78 4.02
C ALA A 55 0.98 12.82 4.91
N LYS A 56 2.32 12.91 4.88
CA LYS A 56 3.20 12.11 5.73
C LYS A 56 3.16 12.58 7.17
N GLU A 57 3.15 13.89 7.40
CA GLU A 57 3.05 14.47 8.74
C GLU A 57 1.76 14.06 9.45
N LYS A 58 0.64 14.05 8.73
CA LYS A 58 -0.67 13.66 9.28
C LYS A 58 -0.91 12.14 9.34
N PHE A 59 -0.27 11.37 8.45
CA PHE A 59 -0.42 9.92 8.37
C PHE A 59 0.94 9.23 8.24
N ASN A 60 1.71 9.22 9.33
CA ASN A 60 3.11 8.80 9.32
C ASN A 60 3.30 7.27 9.43
N PHE A 61 2.80 6.54 8.42
CA PHE A 61 2.89 5.08 8.34
C PHE A 61 3.60 4.60 7.06
N ALA A 62 4.57 3.71 7.23
CA ALA A 62 5.06 2.87 6.15
C ALA A 62 4.08 1.72 5.88
N ILE A 63 3.52 1.69 4.68
CA ILE A 63 2.41 0.77 4.36
C ILE A 63 2.88 -0.36 3.44
N GLU A 64 2.54 -1.59 3.81
CA GLU A 64 2.69 -2.80 3.01
C GLU A 64 1.29 -3.40 2.72
N ALA A 65 1.02 -3.74 1.46
CA ALA A 65 -0.29 -4.14 0.96
C ALA A 65 -0.22 -5.50 0.26
N LYS A 66 -0.94 -6.51 0.78
CA LYS A 66 -1.01 -7.85 0.18
C LYS A 66 -2.43 -8.21 -0.25
N ASN A 67 -2.57 -8.66 -1.49
CA ASN A 67 -3.83 -9.15 -2.05
C ASN A 67 -3.64 -10.55 -2.65
N SER A 68 -4.14 -11.59 -1.97
CA SER A 68 -3.97 -12.99 -2.37
C SER A 68 -5.06 -13.90 -1.76
N GLU A 69 -5.00 -15.21 -2.00
CA GLU A 69 -5.86 -16.17 -1.26
C GLU A 69 -5.31 -16.51 0.12
N SER A 70 -3.97 -16.48 0.22
CA SER A 70 -3.19 -16.82 1.41
C SER A 70 -2.02 -15.84 1.54
N TRP A 71 -1.63 -15.57 2.78
CA TRP A 71 -0.52 -14.69 3.13
C TRP A 71 0.20 -15.24 4.36
N THR A 72 1.48 -14.93 4.44
CA THR A 72 2.28 -15.16 5.65
C THR A 72 2.39 -13.83 6.39
N LEU A 73 1.56 -13.63 7.42
CA LEU A 73 1.52 -12.39 8.19
C LEU A 73 2.92 -12.00 8.75
N PRO A 74 3.73 -12.92 9.32
CA PRO A 74 5.09 -12.58 9.75
C PRO A 74 5.98 -12.02 8.63
N SER A 75 5.86 -12.56 7.41
CA SER A 75 6.63 -12.07 6.26
C SER A 75 6.17 -10.68 5.81
N ALA A 76 4.86 -10.43 5.81
CA ALA A 76 4.33 -9.10 5.51
C ALA A 76 4.76 -8.07 6.57
N ILE A 77 4.77 -8.44 7.85
CA ILE A 77 5.26 -7.59 8.94
C ILE A 77 6.75 -7.29 8.76
N SER A 78 7.58 -8.29 8.43
CA SER A 78 9.01 -8.07 8.16
C SER A 78 9.18 -7.05 7.04
N GLN A 79 8.49 -7.22 5.91
CA GLN A 79 8.59 -6.29 4.78
C GLN A 79 8.16 -4.86 5.15
N ALA A 80 7.09 -4.70 5.93
CA ALA A 80 6.65 -3.39 6.40
C ALA A 80 7.70 -2.71 7.28
N LYS A 81 8.35 -3.47 8.18
CA LYS A 81 9.43 -2.97 9.05
C LYS A 81 10.71 -2.66 8.28
N ASP A 82 11.12 -3.55 7.37
CA ASP A 82 12.32 -3.39 6.55
C ASP A 82 12.20 -2.16 5.63
N ASN A 83 10.98 -1.88 5.15
CA ASN A 83 10.68 -0.71 4.32
C ASN A 83 10.30 0.53 5.14
N GLN A 84 10.31 0.49 6.48
CA GLN A 84 9.79 1.57 7.32
C GLN A 84 10.55 2.89 7.10
N GLY A 85 11.86 2.83 6.88
CA GLY A 85 12.68 4.00 6.62
C GLY A 85 12.51 5.07 7.71
N ASP A 86 12.09 6.27 7.30
CA ASP A 86 11.88 7.43 8.16
C ASP A 86 10.41 7.65 8.56
N PHE A 87 9.52 6.66 8.32
CA PHE A 87 8.18 6.69 8.89
C PHE A 87 8.20 6.33 10.37
N GLU A 88 7.36 6.98 11.17
CA GLU A 88 7.26 6.71 12.63
C GLU A 88 6.66 5.33 12.92
N ASN A 89 5.70 4.92 12.11
CA ASN A 89 4.95 3.67 12.29
C ASN A 89 4.97 2.83 11.02
N TRP A 90 4.57 1.56 11.14
CA TRP A 90 4.36 0.66 10.00
C TRP A 90 2.96 0.06 10.06
N MET A 91 2.40 -0.28 8.90
CA MET A 91 1.07 -0.87 8.76
C MET A 91 1.06 -1.92 7.66
N VAL A 92 0.39 -3.04 7.93
CA VAL A 92 0.13 -4.08 6.92
C VAL A 92 -1.36 -4.10 6.60
N VAL A 93 -1.70 -4.00 5.32
CA VAL A 93 -3.07 -4.15 4.81
C VAL A 93 -3.18 -5.45 4.03
N LEU A 94 -3.99 -6.38 4.53
CA LEU A 94 -4.22 -7.68 3.91
C LEU A 94 -5.63 -7.74 3.33
N LYS A 95 -5.75 -8.24 2.11
CA LYS A 95 -7.04 -8.40 1.43
C LYS A 95 -7.14 -9.75 0.75
N LYS A 96 -8.23 -10.49 1.00
CA LYS A 96 -8.53 -11.70 0.23
C LYS A 96 -9.03 -11.38 -1.17
N ASN A 97 -8.71 -12.24 -2.12
CA ASN A 97 -9.34 -12.14 -3.45
C ASN A 97 -10.86 -12.25 -3.33
N ASN A 98 -11.56 -11.58 -4.25
CA ASN A 98 -13.03 -11.59 -4.37
C ASN A 98 -13.80 -11.12 -3.13
N MET A 99 -13.13 -10.74 -2.05
CA MET A 99 -13.70 -9.97 -0.95
C MET A 99 -13.59 -8.49 -1.26
N LYS A 100 -14.60 -7.71 -0.88
CA LYS A 100 -14.47 -6.25 -0.89
C LYS A 100 -13.46 -5.86 0.21
N PRO A 101 -12.57 -4.88 -0.07
CA PRO A 101 -11.79 -4.25 1.01
C PRO A 101 -12.72 -3.63 2.05
#